data_AF-A0A6B3SN04-F1
#
_entry.id   AF-A0A6B3SN04-F1
#
_cell.length_a   1.000
_cell.length_b   1.000
_cell.length_c   1.000
_cell.angle_alpha   90.00
_cell.angle_beta   90.00
_cell.angle_gamma   90.00
#
_symmetry.space_group_name_H-M   'P 1'
#
loop_
_entity.id
_entity.type
_entity.pdbx_description
1 polymer ?
#
loop_
_entity_poly.entity_id
_entity_poly.type
_entity_poly.pdbx_seq_one_letter_code
_entity_poly.pdbx_strand_id
1 'polypeptide(L)'
;MEQHIETCLDKVAQMRGWMLTRLVQPHPWKGLSTLPEKADGTFYAGTNVPLLWMQQDLLGSKSPKWGTSKAFRLQGKNLMGGSMPQTAIWFKFVDEPEDGVRSNGSSDDPFHLEPVARSRRKRILQPVALYNECQTEGYCHLGPPPCPEQDVRSLLAPFPGFCRQYMQRWNALAENARQPITPVEESFLIRFATDLAAVGSGYLHASDIAAPYSGSAVEALTSADASRLMKLAGIAQDMIARYQKTNLPKPRPVAVDDPFPAVKTNAPSPARVPIAETPIEIPMVTATSMIQSSVPAHACLDW
;
A
#
# COMPACT_ATOMS: atom_id res chain seq x y z
N MET A 1 -19.68 -8.26 -4.81
CA MET A 1 -18.70 -7.22 -5.24
C MET A 1 -18.94 -5.92 -4.50
N GLU A 2 -20.19 -5.48 -4.36
CA GLU A 2 -20.59 -4.27 -3.62
C GLU A 2 -20.11 -4.28 -2.15
N GLN A 3 -20.30 -5.38 -1.43
CA GLN A 3 -19.84 -5.52 -0.04
C GLN A 3 -18.34 -5.24 0.18
N HIS A 4 -17.48 -5.58 -0.80
CA HIS A 4 -16.04 -5.30 -0.71
C HIS A 4 -15.75 -3.80 -0.83
N ILE A 5 -16.47 -3.11 -1.72
CA ILE A 5 -16.33 -1.67 -1.92
C ILE A 5 -16.79 -0.94 -0.66
N GLU A 6 -17.95 -1.31 -0.13
CA GLU A 6 -18.49 -0.75 1.13
C GLU A 6 -17.49 -0.93 2.27
N THR A 7 -16.95 -2.14 2.46
CA THR A 7 -15.93 -2.41 3.49
C THR A 7 -14.71 -1.49 3.34
N CYS A 8 -14.24 -1.26 2.11
CA CYS A 8 -13.12 -0.36 1.87
C CYS A 8 -13.48 1.10 2.19
N LEU A 9 -14.66 1.57 1.76
CA LEU A 9 -15.11 2.94 2.01
C LEU A 9 -15.34 3.20 3.50
N ASP A 10 -15.88 2.24 4.24
CA ASP A 10 -16.05 2.31 5.69
C ASP A 10 -14.71 2.44 6.41
N LYS A 11 -13.70 1.68 5.97
CA LYS A 11 -12.35 1.78 6.53
C LYS A 11 -11.70 3.13 6.22
N VAL A 12 -11.94 3.69 5.04
CA VAL A 12 -11.48 5.05 4.70
C VAL A 12 -12.21 6.11 5.53
N ALA A 13 -13.50 5.94 5.81
CA ALA A 13 -14.25 6.83 6.69
C ALA A 13 -13.75 6.80 8.13
N GLN A 14 -13.46 5.62 8.69
CA GLN A 14 -12.82 5.45 10.00
C GLN A 14 -11.44 6.14 10.03
N MET A 15 -10.62 5.88 9.02
CA MET A 15 -9.32 6.51 8.85
C MET A 15 -9.41 8.03 8.79
N ARG A 16 -10.38 8.58 8.06
CA ARG A 16 -10.62 10.03 8.01
C ARG A 16 -10.94 10.60 9.39
N GLY A 17 -11.87 9.96 10.12
CA GLY A 17 -12.21 10.36 11.48
C GLY A 17 -11.00 10.39 12.41
N TRP A 18 -10.18 9.33 12.37
CA TRP A 18 -8.92 9.28 13.10
C TRP A 18 -7.92 10.35 12.66
N MET A 19 -7.76 10.62 11.37
CA MET A 19 -6.89 11.69 10.89
C MET A 19 -7.35 13.05 11.43
N LEU A 20 -8.65 13.37 11.37
CA LEU A 20 -9.17 14.66 11.84
C LEU A 20 -8.85 14.92 13.33
N THR A 21 -8.90 13.90 14.19
CA THR A 21 -8.54 14.06 15.62
C THR A 21 -7.04 14.27 15.83
N ARG A 22 -6.21 13.70 14.94
CA ARG A 22 -4.75 13.76 14.97
C ARG A 22 -4.19 15.06 14.41
N LEU A 23 -4.71 15.54 13.29
CA LEU A 23 -4.15 16.66 12.54
C LEU A 23 -4.15 17.99 13.32
N VAL A 24 -5.03 18.12 14.33
CA VAL A 24 -5.09 19.29 15.21
C VAL A 24 -4.12 19.22 16.40
N GLN A 25 -3.44 18.09 16.61
CA GLN A 25 -2.52 17.90 17.72
C GLN A 25 -1.15 18.55 17.44
N PRO A 26 -0.40 18.96 18.48
CA PRO A 26 0.96 19.50 18.32
C PRO A 26 1.94 18.54 17.63
N HIS A 27 1.70 17.23 17.77
CA HIS A 27 2.47 16.17 17.13
C HIS A 27 1.49 15.16 16.49
N PRO A 28 1.04 15.39 15.25
CA PRO A 28 -0.07 14.63 14.64
C PRO A 28 0.25 13.13 14.49
N TRP A 29 1.53 12.78 14.36
CA TRP A 29 1.96 11.39 14.16
C TRP A 29 2.65 10.79 15.39
N LYS A 30 2.49 11.41 16.57
CA LYS A 30 3.05 10.90 17.83
C LYS A 30 2.59 9.46 18.09
N GLY A 31 3.53 8.63 18.54
CA GLY A 31 3.29 7.24 18.87
C GLY A 31 3.33 6.27 17.69
N LEU A 32 3.38 6.78 16.45
CA LEU A 32 3.56 5.97 15.25
C LEU A 32 5.05 5.78 14.95
N SER A 33 5.36 4.66 14.29
CA SER A 33 6.72 4.27 13.88
C SER A 33 7.17 4.98 12.59
N THR A 34 7.93 4.31 11.73
CA THR A 34 8.22 4.73 10.36
C THR A 34 7.00 4.49 9.44
N LEU A 35 7.19 4.65 8.12
CA LEU A 35 6.17 4.27 7.14
C LEU A 35 5.83 2.77 7.30
N PRO A 36 4.55 2.39 7.15
CA PRO A 36 4.17 0.98 7.17
C PRO A 36 4.94 0.22 6.08
N GLU A 37 5.58 -0.88 6.48
CA GLU A 37 6.43 -1.74 5.68
C GLU A 37 5.72 -3.07 5.43
N LYS A 38 5.82 -3.61 4.22
CA LYS A 38 5.41 -4.97 3.92
C LYS A 38 6.39 -5.95 4.54
N ALA A 39 5.94 -7.19 4.72
CA ALA A 39 6.81 -8.28 5.14
C ALA A 39 8.10 -8.37 4.29
N ASP A 40 8.04 -8.07 2.99
CA ASP A 40 9.18 -8.13 2.07
C ASP A 40 10.20 -6.98 2.18
N GLY A 41 10.00 -6.01 3.07
CA GLY A 41 10.89 -4.86 3.22
C GLY A 41 10.44 -3.60 2.47
N THR A 42 9.45 -3.69 1.57
CA THR A 42 8.99 -2.54 0.78
C THR A 42 7.92 -1.75 1.52
N PHE A 43 7.91 -0.42 1.39
CA PHE A 43 6.89 0.40 2.03
C PHE A 43 5.51 0.28 1.34
N TYR A 44 4.45 0.35 2.15
CA TYR A 44 3.11 0.66 1.66
C TYR A 44 3.05 2.10 1.16
N ALA A 45 2.04 2.38 0.33
CA ALA A 45 1.93 3.63 -0.41
C ALA A 45 0.46 4.08 -0.51
N GLY A 46 0.27 5.38 -0.75
CA GLY A 46 -1.05 5.97 -0.96
C GLY A 46 -1.97 5.81 0.25
N THR A 47 -3.25 5.48 0.01
CA THR A 47 -4.29 5.33 1.05
C THR A 47 -3.89 4.37 2.17
N ASN A 48 -3.10 3.33 1.87
CA ASN A 48 -2.73 2.34 2.87
C ASN A 48 -1.81 2.89 3.96
N VAL A 49 -1.08 3.98 3.71
CA VAL A 49 -0.19 4.57 4.74
C VAL A 49 -1.00 5.09 5.94
N PRO A 50 -1.91 6.08 5.78
CA PRO A 50 -2.72 6.56 6.90
C PRO A 50 -3.65 5.49 7.47
N LEU A 51 -4.12 4.55 6.64
CA LEU A 51 -4.99 3.45 7.08
C LEU A 51 -4.27 2.50 8.05
N LEU A 52 -3.04 2.10 7.71
CA LEU A 52 -2.24 1.22 8.54
C LEU A 52 -1.68 1.94 9.77
N TRP A 53 -1.40 3.25 9.69
CA TRP A 53 -1.08 4.04 10.88
C TRP A 53 -2.24 4.12 11.88
N MET A 54 -3.47 4.33 11.41
CA MET A 54 -4.66 4.25 12.27
C MET A 54 -4.74 2.89 12.96
N GLN A 55 -4.59 1.80 12.20
CA GLN A 55 -4.69 0.45 12.74
C GLN A 55 -3.52 0.12 13.69
N GLN A 56 -2.32 0.63 13.41
CA GLN A 56 -1.16 0.53 14.29
C GLN A 56 -1.43 1.19 15.65
N ASP A 57 -2.01 2.39 15.62
CA ASP A 57 -2.38 3.15 16.80
C ASP A 57 -3.42 2.42 17.66
N LEU A 58 -4.48 1.91 17.02
CA LEU A 58 -5.53 1.14 17.68
C LEU A 58 -5.01 -0.16 18.31
N LEU A 59 -3.98 -0.78 17.70
CA LEU A 59 -3.32 -1.96 18.26
C LEU A 59 -2.30 -1.60 19.37
N GLY A 60 -1.96 -0.32 19.54
CA GLY A 60 -0.83 0.09 20.39
C GLY A 60 0.52 -0.43 19.89
N SER A 61 0.62 -0.80 18.61
CA SER A 61 1.82 -1.43 18.05
C SER A 61 2.88 -0.39 17.69
N LYS A 62 4.14 -0.82 17.78
CA LYS A 62 5.30 -0.06 17.34
C LYS A 62 6.00 -0.67 16.13
N SER A 63 5.62 -1.88 15.69
CA SER A 63 6.20 -2.44 14.48
C SER A 63 5.61 -1.76 13.23
N PRO A 64 6.46 -1.28 12.30
CA PRO A 64 5.99 -0.81 11.01
C PRO A 64 5.60 -1.97 10.10
N LYS A 65 5.93 -3.23 10.43
CA LYS A 65 5.79 -4.36 9.51
C LYS A 65 4.38 -4.95 9.50
N TRP A 66 3.84 -5.08 8.30
CA TRP A 66 2.53 -5.63 8.00
C TRP A 66 2.64 -6.72 6.93
N GLY A 67 1.83 -7.76 7.07
CA GLY A 67 1.82 -8.87 6.12
C GLY A 67 0.57 -9.72 6.21
N THR A 68 0.30 -10.49 5.17
CA THR A 68 -0.71 -11.56 5.27
C THR A 68 -0.18 -12.67 6.17
N SER A 69 -1.07 -13.51 6.70
CA SER A 69 -0.66 -14.71 7.47
C SER A 69 0.33 -15.58 6.68
N LYS A 70 0.11 -15.73 5.36
CA LYS A 70 1.02 -16.45 4.46
C LYS A 70 2.39 -15.77 4.37
N ALA A 71 2.45 -14.44 4.30
CA ALA A 71 3.70 -13.70 4.23
C ALA A 71 4.56 -13.90 5.49
N PHE A 72 3.97 -13.84 6.69
CA PHE A 72 4.71 -14.09 7.92
C PHE A 72 5.14 -15.56 8.07
N ARG A 73 4.29 -16.51 7.66
CA ARG A 73 4.65 -17.94 7.67
C ARG A 73 5.88 -18.23 6.80
N LEU A 74 5.99 -17.58 5.63
CA LEU A 74 7.16 -17.69 4.76
C LEU A 74 8.44 -17.13 5.41
N GLN A 75 8.31 -16.28 6.43
CA GLN A 75 9.43 -15.76 7.23
C GLN A 75 9.68 -16.58 8.50
N GLY A 76 9.02 -17.73 8.67
CA GLY A 76 9.11 -18.53 9.89
C GLY A 76 8.42 -17.91 11.10
N LYS A 77 7.54 -16.92 10.90
CA LYS A 77 6.78 -16.26 11.97
C LYS A 77 5.33 -16.77 11.98
N ASN A 78 4.87 -17.26 13.12
CA ASN A 78 3.48 -17.68 13.31
C ASN A 78 2.69 -16.55 13.97
N LEU A 79 1.41 -16.43 13.62
CA LEU A 79 0.51 -15.52 14.31
C LEU A 79 0.13 -16.12 15.67
N MET A 80 0.06 -15.28 16.70
CA MET A 80 -0.45 -15.69 18.01
C MET A 80 -1.94 -16.05 17.91
N GLY A 81 -2.39 -17.01 18.74
CA GLY A 81 -3.80 -17.36 18.85
C GLY A 81 -4.66 -16.12 19.20
N GLY A 82 -5.80 -15.96 18.52
CA GLY A 82 -6.69 -14.81 18.72
C GLY A 82 -6.29 -13.53 17.97
N SER A 83 -5.24 -13.57 17.14
CA SER A 83 -4.85 -12.41 16.32
C SER A 83 -5.96 -11.99 15.36
N MET A 84 -6.38 -10.73 15.45
CA MET A 84 -7.42 -10.15 14.59
C MET A 84 -6.81 -9.50 13.33
N PRO A 85 -7.33 -9.81 12.13
CA PRO A 85 -6.84 -9.19 10.90
C PRO A 85 -7.24 -7.72 10.84
N GLN A 86 -6.33 -6.91 10.33
CA GLN A 86 -6.54 -5.53 9.94
C GLN A 86 -6.74 -5.43 8.43
N THR A 87 -7.20 -4.28 7.94
CA THR A 87 -7.62 -4.12 6.54
C THR A 87 -6.70 -3.16 5.80
N ALA A 88 -6.03 -3.64 4.76
CA ALA A 88 -5.52 -2.78 3.68
C ALA A 88 -6.46 -2.80 2.48
N ILE A 89 -6.27 -1.84 1.58
CA ILE A 89 -7.05 -1.68 0.37
C ILE A 89 -6.16 -2.01 -0.83
N TRP A 90 -6.59 -2.96 -1.64
CA TRP A 90 -5.98 -3.27 -2.92
C TRP A 90 -6.83 -2.69 -4.05
N PHE A 91 -6.18 -1.93 -4.92
CA PHE A 91 -6.78 -1.35 -6.11
C PHE A 91 -6.09 -1.90 -7.36
N LYS A 92 -6.85 -2.46 -8.29
CA LYS A 92 -6.32 -3.00 -9.55
C LYS A 92 -7.27 -2.74 -10.71
N PHE A 93 -6.71 -2.52 -11.89
CA PHE A 93 -7.45 -2.61 -13.15
C PHE A 93 -7.44 -4.05 -13.64
N VAL A 94 -8.61 -4.57 -13.96
CA VAL A 94 -8.77 -5.87 -14.61
C VAL A 94 -9.36 -5.62 -15.99
N ASP A 95 -8.68 -6.12 -17.02
CA ASP A 95 -9.22 -6.15 -18.36
C ASP A 95 -10.33 -7.21 -18.36
N GLU A 96 -11.59 -6.80 -18.53
CA GLU A 96 -12.66 -7.78 -18.77
C GLU A 96 -12.58 -8.21 -20.24
N PRO A 97 -12.47 -9.51 -20.53
CA PRO A 97 -12.72 -9.98 -21.89
C PRO A 97 -14.16 -9.61 -22.25
N GLU A 98 -14.39 -9.12 -23.47
CA GLU A 98 -15.76 -8.92 -23.97
C GLU A 98 -16.42 -10.29 -24.13
N ASP A 99 -17.03 -10.79 -23.05
CA ASP A 99 -17.90 -11.95 -23.10
C ASP A 99 -19.14 -11.58 -23.90
N GLY A 100 -19.10 -11.85 -25.22
CA GLY A 100 -20.31 -11.95 -26.03
C GLY A 100 -20.30 -11.28 -27.40
N VAL A 101 -19.49 -11.79 -28.32
CA VAL A 101 -20.03 -12.09 -29.66
C VAL A 101 -19.84 -13.58 -29.90
N ARG A 102 -20.81 -14.39 -29.43
CA ARG A 102 -21.07 -15.69 -30.06
C ARG A 102 -21.64 -15.39 -31.45
N SER A 103 -20.78 -15.16 -32.43
CA SER A 103 -21.19 -15.18 -33.85
C SER A 103 -21.51 -16.61 -34.26
N ASN A 104 -22.71 -17.07 -33.91
CA ASN A 104 -23.41 -18.04 -34.73
C ASN A 104 -24.20 -17.24 -35.78
N GLY A 105 -23.48 -16.70 -36.75
CA GLY A 105 -24.04 -15.92 -37.85
C GLY A 105 -23.17 -16.16 -39.08
N SER A 106 -23.56 -17.16 -39.87
CA SER A 106 -23.09 -17.32 -41.24
C SER A 106 -23.55 -16.11 -42.04
N SER A 107 -22.62 -15.26 -42.46
CA SER A 107 -22.85 -14.28 -43.52
C SER A 107 -21.52 -13.97 -44.19
N ASP A 108 -21.34 -14.54 -45.38
CA ASP A 108 -20.30 -14.23 -46.36
C ASP A 108 -20.46 -12.79 -46.86
N ASP A 109 -20.04 -11.79 -46.07
CA ASP A 109 -19.95 -10.39 -46.52
C ASP A 109 -18.47 -9.93 -46.55
N PRO A 110 -17.86 -9.76 -47.75
CA PRO A 110 -16.43 -9.47 -47.89
C PRO A 110 -16.02 -8.02 -47.54
N PHE A 111 -16.91 -7.19 -46.98
CA PHE A 111 -16.60 -5.81 -46.60
C PHE A 111 -16.84 -5.47 -45.12
N HIS A 112 -16.98 -6.47 -44.23
CA HIS A 112 -17.13 -6.19 -42.81
C HIS A 112 -15.79 -5.80 -42.14
N LEU A 113 -15.57 -4.50 -41.97
CA LEU A 113 -14.52 -3.99 -41.09
C LEU A 113 -14.81 -4.46 -39.65
N GLU A 114 -13.94 -5.33 -39.13
CA GLU A 114 -13.93 -5.77 -37.73
C GLU A 114 -13.92 -4.55 -36.81
N PRO A 115 -14.92 -4.36 -35.93
CA PRO A 115 -14.85 -3.33 -34.91
C PRO A 115 -13.69 -3.65 -33.97
N VAL A 116 -12.72 -2.73 -33.86
CA VAL A 116 -11.62 -2.83 -32.90
C VAL A 116 -12.22 -2.94 -31.49
N ALA A 117 -12.23 -4.16 -30.94
CA ALA A 117 -12.76 -4.46 -29.62
C ALA A 117 -12.08 -3.58 -28.56
N ARG A 118 -12.83 -2.64 -27.98
CA ARG A 118 -12.32 -1.79 -26.91
C ARG A 118 -12.46 -2.55 -25.61
N SER A 119 -11.39 -3.25 -25.21
CA SER A 119 -11.32 -3.90 -23.90
C SER A 119 -11.70 -2.90 -22.79
N ARG A 120 -12.77 -3.21 -22.05
CA ARG A 120 -13.23 -2.39 -20.94
C ARG A 120 -12.39 -2.72 -19.72
N ARG A 121 -11.57 -1.77 -19.27
CA ARG A 121 -10.84 -1.85 -18.01
C ARG A 121 -11.78 -1.62 -16.84
N LYS A 122 -12.08 -2.67 -16.08
CA LYS A 122 -12.81 -2.57 -14.83
C LYS A 122 -11.87 -2.24 -13.69
N ARG A 123 -12.32 -1.33 -12.82
CA ARG A 123 -11.62 -0.98 -11.58
C ARG A 123 -12.13 -1.89 -10.47
N ILE A 124 -11.21 -2.57 -9.80
CA ILE A 124 -11.50 -3.43 -8.65
C ILE A 124 -10.90 -2.80 -7.41
N LEU A 125 -11.74 -2.67 -6.38
CA LEU A 125 -11.35 -2.31 -5.03
C LEU A 125 -11.65 -3.49 -4.11
N GLN A 126 -10.64 -4.00 -3.41
CA GLN A 126 -10.76 -5.17 -2.57
C GLN A 126 -10.06 -4.96 -1.22
N PRO A 127 -10.71 -5.34 -0.10
CA PRO A 127 -10.05 -5.38 1.19
C PRO A 127 -9.07 -6.56 1.23
N VAL A 128 -7.91 -6.34 1.84
CA VAL A 128 -6.89 -7.36 2.08
C VAL A 128 -6.65 -7.47 3.57
N ALA A 129 -6.82 -8.69 4.11
CA ALA A 129 -6.51 -8.99 5.50
C ALA A 129 -5.00 -8.99 5.72
N LEU A 130 -4.53 -8.10 6.59
CA LEU A 130 -3.15 -7.99 7.04
C LEU A 130 -3.07 -8.18 8.55
N TYR A 131 -1.91 -8.56 9.02
CA TYR A 131 -1.56 -8.62 10.43
C TYR A 131 -0.34 -7.73 10.64
N ASN A 132 -0.23 -7.11 11.80
CA ASN A 132 0.99 -6.44 12.20
C ASN A 132 1.96 -7.48 12.78
N GLU A 133 3.26 -7.29 12.60
CA GLU A 133 4.29 -8.18 13.13
C GLU A 133 4.21 -8.31 14.67
N CYS A 134 3.68 -7.31 15.39
CA CYS A 134 3.44 -7.41 16.82
C CYS A 134 2.46 -8.52 17.23
N GLN A 135 1.71 -9.06 16.26
CA GLN A 135 0.77 -10.17 16.44
C GLN A 135 1.42 -11.54 16.18
N THR A 136 2.73 -11.59 15.89
CA THR A 136 3.47 -12.83 15.69
C THR A 136 4.17 -13.30 16.96
N GLU A 137 4.36 -14.61 17.08
CA GLU A 137 5.15 -15.24 18.14
C GLU A 137 6.59 -14.72 18.14
N GLY A 138 7.14 -14.45 19.32
CA GLY A 138 8.52 -14.00 19.47
C GLY A 138 8.78 -12.55 19.02
N TYR A 139 7.74 -11.76 18.73
CA TYR A 139 7.91 -10.33 18.48
C TYR A 139 8.58 -9.65 19.68
N CYS A 140 9.72 -9.03 19.43
CA CYS A 140 10.41 -8.16 20.38
C CYS A 140 10.53 -6.78 19.74
N HIS A 141 10.07 -5.75 20.45
CA HIS A 141 10.27 -4.38 20.02
C HIS A 141 11.73 -3.99 20.21
N LEU A 142 12.54 -4.26 19.20
CA LEU A 142 13.81 -3.59 19.01
C LEU A 142 13.46 -2.22 18.44
N GLY A 143 13.67 -1.17 19.22
CA GLY A 143 13.47 0.20 18.74
C GLY A 143 14.22 0.44 17.43
N PRO A 144 13.79 1.42 16.62
CA PRO A 144 14.49 1.71 15.38
C PRO A 144 15.98 1.95 15.66
N PRO A 145 16.89 1.44 14.81
CA PRO A 145 18.29 1.75 14.95
C PRO A 145 18.47 3.28 14.90
N PRO A 146 19.42 3.84 15.68
CA PRO A 146 19.72 5.27 15.62
C PRO A 146 20.09 5.63 14.17
N CYS A 147 19.35 6.56 13.58
CA CYS A 147 19.59 6.99 12.22
C CYS A 147 20.72 8.03 12.23
N PRO A 148 21.70 7.97 11.30
CA PRO A 148 22.69 9.02 11.20
C PRO A 148 21.98 10.37 10.98
N GLU A 149 22.37 11.38 11.76
CA GLU A 149 21.89 12.76 11.62
C GLU A 149 22.34 13.32 10.27
N GLN A 150 21.58 13.04 9.21
CA GLN A 150 21.57 13.88 8.03
C GLN A 150 20.50 14.94 8.21
N ASP A 151 20.79 16.16 7.78
CA ASP A 151 19.83 17.25 7.78
C ASP A 151 18.76 17.02 6.70
N VAL A 152 17.78 16.19 7.04
CA VAL A 152 16.58 15.88 6.24
C VAL A 152 15.85 17.16 5.84
N ARG A 153 15.88 18.17 6.71
CA ARG A 153 15.18 19.43 6.46
C ARG A 153 15.81 20.14 5.27
N SER A 154 17.13 20.11 5.15
CA SER A 154 17.82 20.62 3.96
C SER A 154 17.47 19.83 2.69
N LEU A 155 17.38 18.50 2.76
CA LEU A 155 17.01 17.65 1.61
C LEU A 155 15.57 17.85 1.14
N LEU A 156 14.65 18.17 2.06
CA LEU A 156 13.24 18.38 1.77
C LEU A 156 12.83 19.85 1.66
N ALA A 157 13.76 20.80 1.87
CA ALA A 157 13.50 22.23 1.76
C ALA A 157 12.83 22.64 0.42
N PRO A 158 13.22 22.11 -0.76
CA PRO A 158 12.56 22.48 -2.02
C PRO A 158 11.28 21.68 -2.29
N PHE A 159 10.95 20.68 -1.46
CA PHE A 159 9.81 19.78 -1.68
C PHE A 159 8.46 20.50 -1.73
N PRO A 160 8.13 21.45 -0.84
CA PRO A 160 6.87 22.21 -0.95
C PRO A 160 6.74 22.98 -2.27
N GLY A 161 7.84 23.53 -2.79
CA GLY A 161 7.85 24.21 -4.09
C GLY A 161 7.58 23.25 -5.25
N PHE A 162 8.18 22.04 -5.19
CA PHE A 162 7.91 20.97 -6.14
C PHE A 162 6.43 20.54 -6.12
N CYS A 163 5.84 20.36 -4.93
CA CYS A 163 4.42 19.98 -4.79
C CYS A 163 3.50 20.97 -5.49
N ARG A 164 3.70 22.28 -5.32
CA ARG A 164 2.89 23.32 -5.97
C ARG A 164 2.97 23.24 -7.49
N GLN A 165 4.18 23.13 -8.04
CA GLN A 165 4.37 22.97 -9.49
C GLN A 165 3.72 21.69 -10.02
N TYR A 166 3.83 20.60 -9.28
CA TYR A 166 3.20 19.34 -9.63
C TYR A 166 1.67 19.48 -9.68
N MET A 167 1.05 20.11 -8.67
CA MET A 167 -0.41 20.29 -8.62
C MET A 167 -0.94 21.22 -9.71
N GLN A 168 -0.19 22.26 -10.08
CA GLN A 168 -0.52 23.10 -11.23
C GLN A 168 -0.57 22.28 -12.53
N ARG A 169 0.44 21.42 -12.75
CA ARG A 169 0.45 20.50 -13.90
C ARG A 169 -0.68 19.49 -13.82
N TRP A 170 -0.94 18.93 -12.63
CA TRP A 170 -2.03 17.98 -12.39
C TRP A 170 -3.38 18.57 -12.79
N ASN A 171 -3.68 19.79 -12.34
CA ASN A 171 -4.94 20.50 -12.64
C ASN A 171 -5.05 20.90 -14.12
N ALA A 172 -3.93 21.09 -14.82
CA ALA A 172 -3.92 21.40 -16.25
C ALA A 172 -4.22 20.18 -17.15
N LEU A 173 -4.16 18.95 -16.63
CA LEU A 173 -4.48 17.74 -17.41
C LEU A 173 -6.00 17.59 -17.59
N ALA A 174 -6.44 17.42 -18.84
CA ALA A 174 -7.87 17.30 -19.19
C ALA A 174 -8.60 16.17 -18.44
N GLU A 175 -7.90 15.05 -18.18
CA GLU A 175 -8.43 13.91 -17.42
C GLU A 175 -8.77 14.27 -15.96
N ASN A 176 -8.07 15.25 -15.39
CA ASN A 176 -8.23 15.69 -14.02
C ASN A 176 -9.13 16.93 -13.88
N ALA A 177 -9.42 17.62 -14.98
CA ALA A 177 -10.21 18.86 -14.99
C ALA A 177 -11.61 18.70 -14.39
N ARG A 178 -12.18 17.50 -14.41
CA ARG A 178 -13.49 17.20 -13.81
C ARG A 178 -13.48 17.26 -12.27
N GLN A 179 -12.30 17.16 -11.67
CA GLN A 179 -12.12 17.17 -10.23
C GLN A 179 -10.77 17.81 -9.90
N PRO A 180 -10.62 19.14 -10.05
CA PRO A 180 -9.38 19.82 -9.74
C PRO A 180 -9.06 19.70 -8.25
N ILE A 181 -7.78 19.83 -7.91
CA ILE A 181 -7.32 20.03 -6.53
C ILE A 181 -7.71 21.45 -6.12
N THR A 182 -8.43 21.59 -5.00
CA THR A 182 -8.84 22.88 -4.46
C THR A 182 -7.70 23.52 -3.64
N PRO A 183 -7.71 24.84 -3.39
CA PRO A 183 -6.69 25.49 -2.55
C PRO A 183 -6.61 24.91 -1.12
N VAL A 184 -7.76 24.50 -0.58
CA VAL A 184 -7.89 23.89 0.75
C VAL A 184 -7.17 22.53 0.77
N GLU A 185 -7.37 21.72 -0.28
CA GLU A 185 -6.69 20.43 -0.45
C GLU A 185 -5.21 20.56 -0.78
N GLU A 186 -4.79 21.61 -1.49
CA GLU A 186 -3.38 21.91 -1.74
C GLU A 186 -2.64 22.06 -0.40
N SER A 187 -3.23 22.77 0.57
CA SER A 187 -2.65 22.93 1.90
C SER A 187 -2.45 21.58 2.61
N PHE A 188 -3.44 20.69 2.52
CA PHE A 188 -3.34 19.33 3.05
C PHE A 188 -2.27 18.51 2.32
N LEU A 189 -2.30 18.49 0.99
CA LEU A 189 -1.40 17.69 0.15
C LEU A 189 0.06 18.07 0.37
N ILE A 190 0.38 19.37 0.40
CA ILE A 190 1.76 19.82 0.63
C ILE A 190 2.24 19.31 1.99
N ARG A 191 1.46 19.53 3.04
CA ARG A 191 1.87 19.14 4.38
C ARG A 191 1.97 17.63 4.53
N PHE A 192 0.93 16.90 4.11
CA PHE A 192 0.88 15.44 4.19
C PHE A 192 1.98 14.78 3.36
N ALA A 193 2.20 15.22 2.12
CA ALA A 193 3.29 14.68 1.32
C ALA A 193 4.66 14.97 1.94
N THR A 194 4.85 16.16 2.56
CA THR A 194 6.11 16.53 3.21
C THR A 194 6.38 15.65 4.41
N ASP A 195 5.36 15.43 5.25
CA ASP A 195 5.43 14.54 6.40
C ASP A 195 5.79 13.10 5.95
N LEU A 196 5.09 12.57 4.94
CA LEU A 196 5.37 11.25 4.39
C LEU A 196 6.77 11.13 3.75
N ALA A 197 7.24 12.17 3.05
CA ALA A 197 8.58 12.21 2.48
C ALA A 197 9.66 12.22 3.57
N ALA A 198 9.41 12.96 4.66
CA ALA A 198 10.30 13.01 5.82
C ALA A 198 10.41 11.64 6.49
N VAL A 199 9.27 10.98 6.78
CA VAL A 199 9.28 9.64 7.37
C VAL A 199 9.88 8.60 6.41
N GLY A 200 9.51 8.66 5.12
CA GLY A 200 9.98 7.72 4.10
C GLY A 200 11.45 7.84 3.73
N SER A 201 12.09 8.96 4.09
CA SER A 201 13.54 9.12 3.95
C SER A 201 14.33 8.25 4.94
N GLY A 202 13.67 7.69 5.96
CA GLY A 202 14.28 6.88 7.00
C GLY A 202 14.95 7.70 8.12
N TYR A 203 15.10 9.01 7.92
CA TYR A 203 15.84 9.87 8.84
C TYR A 203 14.98 10.57 9.90
N LEU A 204 13.65 10.61 9.72
CA LEU A 204 12.73 11.21 10.69
C LEU A 204 11.72 10.16 11.14
N HIS A 205 11.60 9.95 12.45
CA HIS A 205 10.53 9.13 13.00
C HIS A 205 9.21 9.90 12.89
N ALA A 206 8.09 9.23 12.61
CA ALA A 206 6.82 9.95 12.47
C ALA A 206 6.48 10.74 13.75
N SER A 207 6.82 10.19 14.92
CA SER A 207 6.60 10.86 16.21
C SER A 207 7.34 12.19 16.38
N ASP A 208 8.39 12.46 15.61
CA ASP A 208 9.18 13.70 15.70
C ASP A 208 8.59 14.82 14.83
N ILE A 209 7.59 14.51 14.01
CA ILE A 209 6.87 15.53 13.24
C ILE A 209 6.04 16.36 14.21
N ALA A 210 6.38 17.64 14.24
CA ALA A 210 5.75 18.64 15.09
C ALA A 210 4.91 19.64 14.27
N ALA A 211 4.18 20.47 15.00
CA ALA A 211 3.22 21.45 14.55
C ALA A 211 1.92 20.83 14.01
N PRO A 212 0.75 21.35 14.44
CA PRO A 212 -0.53 20.94 13.91
C PRO A 212 -0.67 21.37 12.45
N TYR A 213 -1.60 20.72 11.75
CA TYR A 213 -2.01 21.13 10.42
C TYR A 213 -2.78 22.45 10.48
N SER A 214 -2.72 23.24 9.41
CA SER A 214 -3.54 24.45 9.29
C SER A 214 -5.03 24.10 9.28
N GLY A 215 -5.87 25.04 9.71
CA GLY A 215 -7.33 24.87 9.66
C GLY A 215 -7.83 24.51 8.25
N SER A 216 -7.27 25.13 7.21
CA SER A 216 -7.55 24.78 5.80
C SER A 216 -7.17 23.34 5.46
N ALA A 217 -6.02 22.85 5.93
CA ALA A 217 -5.62 21.48 5.67
C ALA A 217 -6.53 20.45 6.39
N VAL A 218 -7.05 20.80 7.56
CA VAL A 218 -8.05 19.99 8.28
C VAL A 218 -9.40 20.03 7.56
N GLU A 219 -9.83 21.21 7.10
CA GLU A 219 -11.06 21.40 6.32
C GLU A 219 -11.07 20.57 5.03
N ALA A 220 -9.92 20.36 4.39
CA ALA A 220 -9.81 19.48 3.21
C ALA A 220 -10.34 18.05 3.46
N LEU A 221 -10.30 17.61 4.72
CA LEU A 221 -10.70 16.26 5.13
C LEU A 221 -12.08 16.21 5.80
N THR A 222 -12.80 17.31 5.94
CA THR A 222 -14.15 17.29 6.55
C THR A 222 -15.22 16.78 5.59
N SER A 223 -14.93 16.75 4.28
CA SER A 223 -15.83 16.18 3.27
C SER A 223 -16.16 14.72 3.58
N ALA A 224 -17.46 14.39 3.48
CA ALA A 224 -17.97 13.04 3.69
C ALA A 224 -17.50 12.04 2.61
N ASP A 225 -16.95 12.49 1.49
CA ASP A 225 -16.52 11.63 0.38
C ASP A 225 -15.18 10.91 0.67
N ALA A 226 -15.28 9.64 1.07
CA ALA A 226 -14.13 8.75 1.26
C ALA A 226 -13.25 8.63 0.00
N SER A 227 -13.84 8.65 -1.20
CA SER A 227 -13.10 8.55 -2.46
C SER A 227 -12.16 9.74 -2.65
N ARG A 228 -12.52 10.90 -2.10
CA ARG A 228 -11.69 12.10 -2.16
C ARG A 228 -10.39 11.94 -1.39
N LEU A 229 -10.46 11.41 -0.16
CA LEU A 229 -9.26 11.16 0.64
C LEU A 229 -8.34 10.13 -0.01
N MET A 230 -8.89 9.06 -0.59
CA MET A 230 -8.09 8.08 -1.34
C MET A 230 -7.34 8.73 -2.50
N LYS A 231 -8.01 9.61 -3.24
CA LYS A 231 -7.40 10.38 -4.32
C LYS A 231 -6.26 11.25 -3.81
N LEU A 232 -6.48 12.03 -2.74
CA LEU A 232 -5.46 12.91 -2.18
C LEU A 232 -4.23 12.12 -1.72
N ALA A 233 -4.42 10.98 -1.05
CA ALA A 233 -3.33 10.10 -0.65
C ALA A 233 -2.56 9.54 -1.86
N GLY A 234 -3.26 9.18 -2.94
CA GLY A 234 -2.65 8.75 -4.21
C GLY A 234 -1.82 9.85 -4.88
N ILE A 235 -2.31 11.09 -4.90
CA ILE A 235 -1.58 12.25 -5.45
C ILE A 235 -0.33 12.52 -4.61
N ALA A 236 -0.45 12.53 -3.28
CA ALA A 236 0.70 12.72 -2.39
C ALA A 236 1.80 11.67 -2.64
N GLN A 237 1.42 10.41 -2.82
CA GLN A 237 2.36 9.34 -3.17
C GLN A 237 3.07 9.59 -4.51
N ASP A 238 2.35 9.98 -5.56
CA ASP A 238 2.96 10.25 -6.87
C ASP A 238 3.92 11.45 -6.81
N MET A 239 3.60 12.49 -6.02
CA MET A 239 4.51 13.60 -5.76
C MET A 239 5.84 13.11 -5.14
N ILE A 240 5.75 12.30 -4.08
CA ILE A 240 6.93 11.77 -3.38
C ILE A 240 7.77 10.92 -4.34
N ALA A 241 7.15 9.99 -5.05
CA ALA A 241 7.85 9.09 -5.97
C ALA A 241 8.58 9.86 -7.08
N ARG A 242 7.94 10.88 -7.66
CA ARG A 242 8.57 11.71 -8.69
C ARG A 242 9.70 12.56 -8.13
N TYR A 243 9.49 13.18 -6.97
CA TYR A 243 10.54 13.98 -6.34
C TYR A 243 11.77 13.15 -6.02
N GLN A 244 11.59 11.96 -5.44
CA GLN A 244 12.67 11.02 -5.17
C GLN A 244 13.42 10.64 -6.45
N LYS A 245 12.70 10.41 -7.55
CA LYS A 245 13.30 10.09 -8.85
C LYS A 245 14.12 11.23 -9.46
N THR A 246 13.70 12.48 -9.27
CA THR A 246 14.30 13.65 -9.95
C THR A 246 15.31 14.41 -9.11
N ASN A 247 15.16 14.46 -7.79
CA ASN A 247 15.92 15.36 -6.93
C ASN A 247 16.84 14.65 -5.94
N LEU A 248 16.58 13.37 -5.62
CA LEU A 248 17.49 12.65 -4.72
C LEU A 248 18.63 12.03 -5.52
N PRO A 249 19.88 12.13 -5.01
CA PRO A 249 20.99 11.43 -5.62
C PRO A 249 20.67 9.95 -5.66
N LYS A 250 20.77 9.34 -6.84
CA LYS A 250 20.69 7.89 -6.95
C LYS A 250 21.78 7.32 -6.04
N PRO A 251 21.48 6.30 -5.21
CA PRO A 251 22.53 5.63 -4.44
C PRO A 251 23.64 5.26 -5.42
N ARG A 252 24.86 5.75 -5.18
CA ARG A 252 26.01 5.28 -5.95
C ARG A 252 26.02 3.78 -5.75
N PRO A 253 26.16 2.96 -6.82
CA PRO A 253 26.40 1.56 -6.63
C PRO A 253 27.62 1.46 -5.71
N VAL A 254 27.39 0.94 -4.51
CA VAL A 254 28.50 0.59 -3.63
C VAL A 254 29.28 -0.42 -4.44
N ALA A 255 30.50 -0.07 -4.84
CA ALA A 255 31.43 -1.05 -5.38
C ALA A 255 31.54 -2.10 -4.28
N VAL A 256 30.85 -3.21 -4.46
CA VAL A 256 31.08 -4.39 -3.66
C VAL A 256 32.47 -4.80 -4.08
N ASP A 257 33.47 -4.40 -3.29
CA ASP A 257 34.80 -4.97 -3.41
C ASP A 257 34.58 -6.48 -3.31
N ASP A 258 34.73 -7.15 -4.45
CA ASP A 258 34.49 -8.58 -4.58
C ASP A 258 35.37 -9.26 -3.52
N PRO A 259 34.81 -9.81 -2.43
CA PRO A 259 35.63 -10.32 -1.33
C PRO A 259 36.38 -11.59 -1.72
N PHE A 260 36.18 -12.07 -2.96
CA PHE A 260 36.85 -13.21 -3.52
C PHE A 260 37.56 -12.80 -4.81
N PRO A 261 38.90 -12.77 -4.86
CA PRO A 261 39.60 -12.75 -6.14
C PRO A 261 39.12 -13.97 -6.93
N ALA A 262 38.62 -13.73 -8.14
CA ALA A 262 38.15 -14.79 -9.03
C ALA A 262 39.22 -15.90 -9.17
N VAL A 263 39.05 -16.98 -8.42
CA VAL A 263 39.84 -18.20 -8.61
C VAL A 263 39.37 -18.78 -9.93
N LYS A 264 40.20 -18.66 -10.96
CA LYS A 264 39.99 -19.32 -12.25
C LYS A 264 40.11 -20.84 -12.04
N THR A 265 39.03 -21.48 -11.64
CA THR A 265 38.95 -22.95 -11.63
C THR A 265 38.76 -23.43 -13.06
N ASN A 266 39.86 -23.86 -13.69
CA ASN A 266 39.85 -24.69 -14.90
C ASN A 266 39.34 -26.11 -14.54
N ALA A 267 38.09 -26.23 -14.13
CA ALA A 267 37.46 -27.53 -13.90
C ALA A 267 36.81 -28.02 -15.21
N PRO A 268 37.15 -29.22 -15.70
CA PRO A 268 36.48 -29.81 -16.86
C PRO A 268 34.99 -30.07 -16.55
N SER A 269 34.15 -29.72 -17.53
CA SER A 269 32.70 -29.85 -17.49
C SER A 269 32.28 -31.31 -17.19
N PRO A 270 31.47 -31.59 -16.15
CA PRO A 270 30.99 -32.94 -15.91
C PRO A 270 29.97 -33.34 -16.99
N ALA A 271 30.16 -34.54 -17.54
CA ALA A 271 29.27 -35.15 -18.52
C ALA A 271 27.83 -35.28 -17.96
N ARG A 272 26.85 -34.90 -18.78
CA ARG A 272 25.41 -35.07 -18.49
C ARG A 272 25.10 -36.55 -18.30
N VAL A 273 24.67 -36.92 -17.08
CA VAL A 273 24.01 -38.19 -16.82
C VAL A 273 22.52 -38.03 -17.16
N PRO A 274 21.90 -38.94 -17.94
CA PRO A 274 20.46 -38.91 -18.20
C PRO A 274 19.69 -39.25 -16.91
N ILE A 275 18.78 -38.37 -16.51
CA ILE A 275 17.84 -38.62 -15.41
C ILE A 275 16.67 -39.42 -16.00
N ALA A 276 16.45 -40.63 -15.49
CA ALA A 276 15.27 -41.42 -15.80
C ALA A 276 14.05 -40.84 -15.08
N GLU A 277 13.01 -40.49 -15.83
CA GLU A 277 11.73 -40.05 -15.30
C GLU A 277 10.94 -41.26 -14.79
N THR A 278 10.81 -41.38 -13.46
CA THR A 278 9.80 -42.25 -12.85
C THR A 278 8.52 -41.45 -12.58
N PRO A 279 7.33 -41.95 -12.95
CA PRO A 279 6.06 -41.27 -12.68
C PRO A 279 5.78 -41.26 -11.17
N ILE A 280 5.49 -40.08 -10.63
CA ILE A 280 5.00 -39.92 -9.26
C ILE A 280 3.47 -40.05 -9.31
N GLU A 281 2.94 -41.15 -8.77
CA GLU A 281 1.51 -41.30 -8.49
C GLU A 281 1.12 -40.44 -7.29
N ILE A 282 0.22 -39.48 -7.50
CA ILE A 282 -0.37 -38.67 -6.44
C ILE A 282 -1.74 -39.28 -6.11
N PRO A 283 -1.98 -39.79 -4.88
CA PRO A 283 -3.29 -40.29 -4.51
C PRO A 283 -4.30 -39.14 -4.36
N MET A 284 -5.43 -39.26 -5.08
CA MET A 284 -6.64 -38.47 -4.90
C MET A 284 -7.19 -38.69 -3.48
N VAL A 285 -7.20 -37.64 -2.65
CA VAL A 285 -7.94 -37.63 -1.39
C VAL A 285 -9.32 -37.01 -1.65
N THR A 286 -10.34 -37.86 -1.56
CA THR A 286 -11.75 -37.51 -1.62
C THR A 286 -12.13 -36.74 -0.35
N ALA A 287 -12.59 -35.49 -0.50
CA ALA A 287 -13.13 -34.71 0.61
C ALA A 287 -14.63 -35.01 0.75
N THR A 288 -14.99 -35.74 1.80
CA THR A 288 -16.38 -35.97 2.22
C THR A 288 -16.92 -34.75 2.96
N SER A 289 -18.16 -34.41 2.61
CA SER A 289 -18.98 -33.32 3.15
C SER A 289 -19.47 -33.55 4.59
N MET A 290 -19.97 -32.44 5.17
CA MET A 290 -20.86 -32.29 6.32
C MET A 290 -20.21 -32.13 7.70
N ILE A 291 -20.50 -30.98 8.33
CA ILE A 291 -21.33 -30.92 9.55
C ILE A 291 -21.94 -29.50 9.65
N GLN A 292 -23.26 -29.48 9.72
CA GLN A 292 -24.08 -28.37 10.21
C GLN A 292 -23.84 -28.18 11.71
N SER A 293 -23.74 -26.93 12.18
CA SER A 293 -24.08 -26.62 13.56
C SER A 293 -24.65 -25.20 13.65
N SER A 294 -25.68 -25.11 14.48
CA SER A 294 -26.73 -24.11 14.54
C SER A 294 -26.66 -23.34 15.87
N VAL A 295 -26.79 -21.99 15.80
CA VAL A 295 -27.53 -21.11 16.75
C VAL A 295 -26.86 -20.85 18.14
N PRO A 296 -27.12 -19.77 18.92
CA PRO A 296 -27.99 -18.57 18.75
C PRO A 296 -27.32 -17.18 18.93
N ALA A 297 -28.16 -16.17 18.70
CA ALA A 297 -28.04 -14.76 19.05
C ALA A 297 -27.97 -14.47 20.57
N HIS A 298 -27.22 -13.43 20.94
CA HIS A 298 -27.36 -12.49 22.07
C HIS A 298 -26.27 -11.42 21.87
N ALA A 299 -26.35 -10.18 22.30
CA ALA A 299 -27.37 -9.20 22.67
C ALA A 299 -26.60 -7.87 22.74
N CYS A 300 -27.31 -6.75 22.62
CA CYS A 300 -27.01 -5.40 23.14
C CYS A 300 -25.55 -5.02 23.47
N LEU A 301 -25.13 -3.85 22.96
CA LEU A 301 -24.75 -2.73 23.83
C LEU A 301 -24.77 -1.43 23.01
N ASP A 302 -25.55 -0.48 23.51
CA ASP A 302 -25.51 0.94 23.19
C ASP A 302 -24.09 1.49 23.34
N TRP A 303 -23.64 2.31 22.38
CA TRP A 303 -22.86 3.57 22.49
C TRP A 303 -22.57 4.08 21.07
#